data_AF-A0A1F9YL41-F1
#
_entry.id   AF-A0A1F9YL41-F1
#
_cell.length_a   1.000
_cell.length_b   1.000
_cell.length_c   1.000
_cell.angle_alpha   90.00
_cell.angle_beta   90.00
_cell.angle_gamma   90.00
#
_symmetry.space_group_name_H-M   'P 1'
#
loop_
_entity.id
_entity.type
_entity.pdbx_description
1 polymer ?
#
loop_
_entity_poly.entity_id
_entity_poly.type
_entity_poly.pdbx_seq_one_letter_code
_entity_poly.pdbx_strand_id
1 'polypeptide(L)'
;MDQLHIGELTKEMVAEELRLLGDPCAAAAAVVRKSLTAALKSAPASVAPPARIIEETVKGAMTALLLADHSLARGSILVLESVHDVAGESHLDPTESMRAALRALAELRRFVEPSRLDDIRLEIEAHYMGAGEVFVEFLRAPFDTMKKCSPSSPP
;
A
#
# COMPACT_ATOMS: atom_id res chain seq x y z
N MET A 1 -21.06 -0.80 -11.58
CA MET A 1 -19.73 -0.16 -11.52
C MET A 1 -18.79 -1.22 -11.00
N ASP A 2 -17.94 -1.75 -11.87
CA ASP A 2 -16.97 -2.78 -11.50
C ASP A 2 -15.99 -2.20 -10.48
N GLN A 3 -15.97 -2.78 -9.28
CA GLN A 3 -14.94 -2.48 -8.30
C GLN A 3 -13.59 -2.84 -8.93
N LEU A 4 -12.63 -1.92 -8.85
CA LEU A 4 -11.26 -2.21 -9.23
C LEU A 4 -10.69 -3.26 -8.27
N HIS A 5 -10.65 -4.53 -8.70
CA HIS A 5 -10.07 -5.65 -7.95
C HIS A 5 -8.53 -5.64 -8.00
N ILE A 6 -7.90 -4.45 -8.03
CA ILE A 6 -6.43 -4.31 -8.09
C ILE A 6 -5.78 -4.94 -6.86
N GLY A 7 -6.39 -4.77 -5.68
CA GLY A 7 -5.88 -5.38 -4.46
C GLY A 7 -5.89 -6.91 -4.50
N GLU A 8 -6.95 -7.52 -5.07
CA GLU A 8 -7.05 -8.98 -5.21
C GLU A 8 -6.05 -9.52 -6.23
N LEU A 9 -5.95 -8.87 -7.40
CA LEU A 9 -4.96 -9.22 -8.42
C LEU A 9 -3.53 -9.12 -7.87
N THR A 10 -3.22 -8.03 -7.17
CA THR A 10 -1.88 -7.83 -6.58
C THR A 10 -1.57 -8.92 -5.55
N LYS A 11 -2.54 -9.24 -4.69
CA LYS A 11 -2.40 -10.32 -3.71
C LYS A 11 -2.09 -11.67 -4.38
N GLU A 12 -2.81 -12.02 -5.45
CA GLU A 12 -2.59 -13.26 -6.19
C GLU A 12 -1.22 -13.28 -6.88
N MET A 13 -0.83 -12.18 -7.51
CA MET A 13 0.50 -12.05 -8.13
C MET A 13 1.63 -12.20 -7.11
N VAL A 14 1.50 -11.58 -5.94
CA VAL A 14 2.48 -11.76 -4.85
C VAL A 14 2.51 -13.23 -4.42
N ALA A 15 1.35 -13.85 -4.18
CA ALA A 15 1.29 -15.25 -3.73
C ALA A 15 1.97 -16.21 -4.73
N GLU A 16 1.84 -15.98 -6.03
CA GLU A 16 2.54 -16.76 -7.05
C GLU A 16 4.05 -16.49 -7.07
N GLU A 17 4.48 -15.22 -6.99
CA GLU A 17 5.91 -14.87 -6.97
C GLU A 17 6.61 -15.37 -5.69
N LEU A 18 5.90 -15.42 -4.56
CA LEU A 18 6.39 -16.01 -3.30
C LEU A 18 6.74 -17.50 -3.44
N ARG A 19 6.07 -18.23 -4.35
CA ARG A 19 6.40 -19.65 -4.60
C ARG A 19 7.68 -19.82 -5.40
N LEU A 20 8.10 -18.78 -6.14
CA LEU A 20 9.18 -18.84 -7.11
C LEU A 20 10.47 -18.15 -6.64
N LEU A 21 10.37 -17.16 -5.75
CA LEU A 21 11.48 -16.31 -5.34
C LEU A 21 12.00 -16.62 -3.93
N GLY A 22 13.30 -16.41 -3.73
CA GLY A 22 13.98 -16.67 -2.45
C GLY A 22 13.74 -15.61 -1.37
N ASP A 23 13.38 -14.38 -1.75
CA ASP A 23 13.07 -13.29 -0.82
C ASP A 23 11.61 -12.81 -0.97
N PRO A 24 10.73 -13.23 -0.05
CA PRO A 24 9.32 -12.86 -0.04
C PRO A 24 9.02 -11.36 -0.06
N CYS A 25 9.78 -10.57 0.70
CA CYS A 25 9.50 -9.13 0.83
C CYS A 25 9.91 -8.41 -0.46
N ALA A 26 11.04 -8.82 -1.06
CA ALA A 26 11.49 -8.30 -2.34
C ALA A 26 10.51 -8.67 -3.47
N ALA A 27 9.96 -9.89 -3.45
CA ALA A 27 8.92 -10.31 -4.38
C ALA A 27 7.67 -9.43 -4.27
N ALA A 28 7.18 -9.19 -3.06
CA ALA A 28 6.02 -8.31 -2.83
C ALA A 28 6.25 -6.89 -3.35
N ALA A 29 7.42 -6.30 -3.07
CA ALA A 29 7.82 -4.99 -3.57
C ALA A 29 7.88 -4.94 -5.11
N ALA A 30 8.50 -5.94 -5.74
CA ALA A 30 8.57 -6.03 -7.19
C ALA A 30 7.19 -6.13 -7.84
N VAL A 31 6.27 -6.89 -7.25
CA VAL A 31 4.88 -6.95 -7.72
C VAL A 31 4.17 -5.62 -7.55
N VAL A 32 4.32 -4.94 -6.41
CA VAL A 32 3.76 -3.59 -6.20
C VAL A 32 4.23 -2.64 -7.30
N ARG A 33 5.54 -2.60 -7.57
CA ARG A 33 6.10 -1.75 -8.62
C ARG A 33 5.48 -2.05 -10.00
N LYS A 34 5.40 -3.33 -10.38
CA LYS A 34 4.80 -3.79 -11.64
C LYS A 34 3.32 -3.38 -11.72
N SER A 35 2.54 -3.68 -10.67
CA SER A 35 1.10 -3.41 -10.60
C SER A 35 0.78 -1.92 -10.65
N LEU A 36 1.49 -1.09 -9.87
CA LEU A 36 1.32 0.37 -9.90
C LEU A 36 1.67 0.94 -11.27
N THR A 37 2.81 0.55 -11.84
CA THR A 37 3.24 1.02 -13.16
C THR A 37 2.20 0.67 -14.23
N ALA A 38 1.68 -0.56 -14.21
CA ALA A 38 0.65 -1.00 -15.14
C ALA A 38 -0.67 -0.25 -14.94
N ALA A 39 -1.14 -0.13 -13.69
CA ALA A 39 -2.39 0.52 -13.36
C ALA A 39 -2.37 2.02 -13.69
N LEU A 40 -1.28 2.73 -13.36
CA LEU A 40 -1.15 4.16 -13.63
C LEU A 40 -1.02 4.46 -15.13
N LYS A 41 -0.37 3.58 -15.91
CA LYS A 41 -0.28 3.73 -17.38
C LYS A 41 -1.57 3.38 -18.11
N SER A 42 -2.35 2.46 -17.55
CA SER A 42 -3.56 1.92 -18.20
C SER A 42 -4.84 2.61 -17.76
N ALA A 43 -4.82 3.38 -16.67
CA ALA A 43 -5.99 4.10 -16.18
C ALA A 43 -6.35 5.25 -17.13
N PRO A 44 -7.54 5.25 -17.75
CA PRO A 44 -8.11 6.48 -18.27
C PRO A 44 -8.22 7.48 -17.10
N ALA A 45 -7.97 8.77 -17.34
CA ALA A 45 -7.95 9.82 -16.32
C ALA A 45 -9.24 9.90 -15.45
N SER A 46 -10.31 9.19 -15.82
CA SER A 46 -11.62 9.17 -15.16
C SER A 46 -11.89 7.97 -14.23
N VAL A 47 -11.01 6.95 -14.14
CA VAL A 47 -11.41 5.65 -13.55
C VAL A 47 -11.06 5.50 -12.06
N ALA A 48 -9.92 6.01 -11.59
CA ALA A 48 -9.61 6.10 -10.15
C ALA A 48 -8.48 7.09 -9.86
N PRO A 49 -8.54 7.84 -8.75
CA PRO A 49 -7.44 8.71 -8.35
C PRO A 49 -6.19 7.88 -8.01
N PRO A 50 -4.97 8.33 -8.36
CA PRO A 50 -3.72 7.59 -8.12
C PRO A 50 -3.54 7.11 -6.68
N ALA A 51 -3.92 7.92 -5.70
CA ALA A 51 -3.89 7.54 -4.29
C ALA A 51 -4.68 6.26 -3.99
N ARG A 52 -5.83 6.06 -4.64
CA ARG A 52 -6.64 4.85 -4.44
C ARG A 52 -5.98 3.62 -5.05
N ILE A 53 -5.34 3.77 -6.20
CA ILE A 53 -4.58 2.69 -6.86
C ILE A 53 -3.42 2.26 -5.95
N ILE A 54 -2.72 3.23 -5.36
CA ILE A 54 -1.64 2.98 -4.40
C ILE A 54 -2.16 2.23 -3.17
N GLU A 55 -3.25 2.71 -2.56
CA GLU A 55 -3.85 2.06 -1.38
C GLU A 55 -4.18 0.58 -1.64
N GLU A 56 -4.89 0.29 -2.74
CA GLU A 56 -5.32 -1.07 -3.07
C GLU A 56 -4.12 -2.00 -3.36
N THR A 57 -3.12 -1.49 -4.08
CA THR A 57 -1.94 -2.29 -4.43
C THR A 57 -1.10 -2.61 -3.18
N VAL A 58 -0.82 -1.60 -2.34
CA VAL A 58 -0.07 -1.78 -1.09
C VAL A 58 -0.81 -2.75 -0.16
N LYS A 59 -2.12 -2.58 -0.01
CA LYS A 59 -2.95 -3.48 0.80
C LYS A 59 -2.92 -4.91 0.30
N GLY A 60 -3.03 -5.14 -1.01
CA GLY A 60 -2.94 -6.46 -1.61
C GLY A 60 -1.62 -7.16 -1.30
N ALA A 61 -0.50 -6.46 -1.49
CA ALA A 61 0.82 -7.00 -1.23
C ALA A 61 1.06 -7.33 0.25
N MET A 62 0.69 -6.42 1.16
CA MET A 62 0.86 -6.67 2.59
C MET A 62 -0.07 -7.76 3.11
N THR A 63 -1.28 -7.88 2.55
CA THR A 63 -2.18 -9.00 2.87
C THR A 63 -1.59 -10.33 2.42
N ALA A 64 -0.95 -10.38 1.25
CA ALA A 64 -0.27 -11.58 0.78
C ALA A 64 0.90 -11.98 1.71
N LEU A 65 1.74 -11.01 2.11
CA LEU A 65 2.81 -11.25 3.09
C LEU A 65 2.28 -11.72 4.45
N LEU A 66 1.17 -11.14 4.92
CA LEU A 66 0.51 -11.55 6.16
C LEU A 66 0.02 -13.00 6.08
N LEU A 67 -0.64 -13.38 4.99
CA LEU A 67 -1.18 -14.73 4.81
C LEU A 67 -0.09 -15.78 4.64
N ALA A 68 1.07 -15.39 4.11
CA ALA A 68 2.25 -16.24 4.00
C ALA A 68 3.15 -16.22 5.26
N ASP A 69 2.71 -15.55 6.34
CA ASP A 69 3.42 -15.40 7.61
C ASP A 69 4.85 -14.85 7.46
N HIS A 70 5.02 -13.86 6.60
CA HIS A 70 6.29 -13.18 6.37
C HIS A 70 6.41 -11.86 7.15
N SER A 71 7.63 -11.30 7.17
CA SER A 71 7.92 -10.06 7.89
C SER A 71 7.19 -8.87 7.26
N LEU A 72 6.23 -8.32 8.00
CA LEU A 72 5.48 -7.13 7.58
C LEU A 72 6.30 -5.85 7.72
N ALA A 73 7.18 -5.75 8.72
CA ALA A 73 8.00 -4.57 8.94
C ALA A 73 9.02 -4.38 7.81
N ARG A 74 9.74 -5.45 7.44
CA ARG A 74 10.63 -5.43 6.27
C ARG A 74 9.85 -5.27 4.97
N GLY A 75 8.73 -5.99 4.85
CA GLY A 75 7.82 -5.87 3.70
C GLY A 75 7.35 -4.44 3.47
N SER A 76 6.95 -3.73 4.53
CA SER A 76 6.48 -2.35 4.41
C SER A 76 7.55 -1.42 3.87
N ILE A 77 8.81 -1.56 4.26
CA ILE A 77 9.88 -0.69 3.76
C ILE A 77 10.08 -0.88 2.26
N LEU A 78 10.27 -2.13 1.81
CA LEU A 78 10.49 -2.41 0.39
C LEU A 78 9.28 -2.01 -0.49
N VAL A 79 8.07 -2.15 0.06
CA VAL A 79 6.84 -1.71 -0.61
C VAL A 79 6.77 -0.18 -0.68
N LEU A 80 7.12 0.54 0.39
CA LEU A 80 7.14 2.01 0.39
C LEU A 80 8.21 2.57 -0.56
N GLU A 81 9.39 1.94 -0.63
CA GLU A 81 10.42 2.26 -1.62
C GLU A 81 9.87 2.10 -3.05
N SER A 82 9.18 0.99 -3.32
CA SER A 82 8.56 0.74 -4.63
C SER A 82 7.48 1.77 -4.97
N VAL A 83 6.69 2.23 -3.99
CA VAL A 83 5.71 3.30 -4.20
C VAL A 83 6.42 4.61 -4.51
N HIS A 84 7.46 4.96 -3.77
CA HIS A 84 8.23 6.18 -3.96
C HIS A 84 8.86 6.23 -5.36
N ASP A 85 9.49 5.14 -5.80
CA ASP A 85 10.09 5.03 -7.12
C ASP A 85 9.06 5.22 -8.24
N VAL A 86 7.91 4.52 -8.15
CA VAL A 86 6.85 4.64 -9.16
C VAL A 86 6.22 6.03 -9.16
N ALA A 87 6.07 6.67 -8.00
CA ALA A 87 5.57 8.04 -7.90
C ALA A 87 6.49 9.01 -8.66
N GLY A 88 7.81 8.87 -8.48
CA GLY A 88 8.81 9.64 -9.22
C GLY A 88 8.76 9.39 -10.73
N GLU A 89 8.73 8.12 -11.16
CA GLU A 89 8.63 7.74 -12.57
C GLU A 89 7.34 8.24 -13.24
N SER A 90 6.25 8.33 -12.47
CA SER A 90 4.91 8.69 -12.94
C SER A 90 4.55 10.16 -12.72
N HIS A 91 5.50 10.98 -12.25
CA HIS A 91 5.30 12.41 -11.94
C HIS A 91 4.13 12.66 -10.98
N LEU A 92 3.91 11.76 -10.03
CA LEU A 92 2.93 11.92 -8.96
C LEU A 92 3.53 12.73 -7.82
N ASP A 93 2.66 13.34 -7.00
CA ASP A 93 3.10 13.97 -5.76
C ASP A 93 3.62 12.89 -4.79
N PRO A 94 4.91 12.95 -4.37
CA PRO A 94 5.50 11.92 -3.51
C PRO A 94 4.87 11.89 -2.12
N THR A 95 4.43 13.04 -1.61
CA THR A 95 3.84 13.15 -0.26
C THR A 95 2.48 12.46 -0.22
N GLU A 96 1.61 12.75 -1.18
CA GLU A 96 0.29 12.12 -1.30
C GLU A 96 0.41 10.62 -1.59
N SER A 97 1.38 10.22 -2.41
CA SER A 97 1.66 8.81 -2.70
C SER A 97 2.10 8.05 -1.45
N MET A 98 3.01 8.63 -0.66
CA MET A 98 3.47 8.05 0.60
C MET A 98 2.34 8.00 1.63
N ARG A 99 1.54 9.07 1.77
CA ARG A 99 0.37 9.11 2.66
C ARG A 99 -0.66 8.03 2.31
N ALA A 100 -0.92 7.81 1.02
CA ALA A 100 -1.81 6.75 0.55
C ALA A 100 -1.28 5.36 0.94
N ALA A 101 0.02 5.12 0.77
CA ALA A 101 0.63 3.85 1.16
C ALA A 101 0.61 3.64 2.69
N LEU A 102 0.99 4.64 3.48
CA LEU A 102 0.94 4.59 4.95
C LEU A 102 -0.48 4.35 5.46
N ARG A 103 -1.49 4.96 4.83
CA ARG A 103 -2.89 4.70 5.15
C ARG A 103 -3.27 3.24 4.90
N ALA A 104 -2.86 2.67 3.77
CA ALA A 104 -3.10 1.26 3.48
C ALA A 104 -2.39 0.31 4.46
N LEU A 105 -1.16 0.63 4.87
CA LEU A 105 -0.46 -0.11 5.93
C LEU A 105 -1.23 -0.06 7.25
N ALA A 106 -1.81 1.09 7.60
CA ALA A 106 -2.53 1.26 8.85
C ALA A 106 -3.82 0.42 8.90
N GLU A 107 -4.38 0.03 7.74
CA GLU A 107 -5.52 -0.88 7.68
C GLU A 107 -5.19 -2.31 8.17
N LEU A 108 -3.91 -2.69 8.18
CA LEU A 108 -3.47 -3.99 8.70
C LEU A 108 -3.80 -4.19 10.18
N ARG A 109 -4.04 -3.10 10.94
CA ARG A 109 -4.44 -3.14 12.36
C ARG A 109 -5.66 -4.01 12.65
N ARG A 110 -6.45 -4.35 11.63
CA ARG A 110 -7.60 -5.25 11.74
C ARG A 110 -7.22 -6.73 11.86
N PHE A 111 -6.00 -7.08 11.45
CA PHE A 111 -5.57 -8.46 11.23
C PHE A 111 -4.29 -8.81 11.96
N VAL A 112 -3.62 -7.83 12.58
CA VAL A 112 -2.32 -8.02 13.23
C VAL A 112 -2.33 -7.46 14.65
N GLU A 113 -1.55 -8.09 15.52
CA GLU A 113 -1.37 -7.65 16.90
C GLU A 113 -0.69 -6.27 16.97
N PRO A 114 -0.99 -5.46 18.00
CA PRO A 114 -0.40 -4.13 18.17
C PRO A 114 1.13 -4.10 18.14
N SER A 115 1.80 -5.13 18.68
CA SER A 115 3.27 -5.20 18.67
C SER A 115 3.85 -5.23 17.25
N ARG A 116 3.21 -5.94 16.31
CA ARG A 116 3.65 -5.96 14.90
C ARG A 116 3.45 -4.62 14.21
N LEU A 117 2.45 -3.83 14.62
CA LEU A 117 2.25 -2.47 14.13
C LEU A 117 3.34 -1.52 14.66
N ASP A 118 3.76 -1.71 15.91
CA ASP A 118 4.88 -0.96 16.48
C ASP A 118 6.20 -1.30 15.78
N ASP A 119 6.43 -2.56 15.41
CA ASP A 119 7.61 -2.94 14.61
C ASP A 119 7.59 -2.24 13.24
N ILE A 120 6.45 -2.25 12.54
CA ILE A 120 6.26 -1.51 11.28
C ILE A 120 6.54 -0.02 11.48
N ARG A 121 5.98 0.58 12.54
CA ARG A 121 6.17 2.00 12.86
C ARG A 121 7.64 2.34 13.08
N LEU A 122 8.36 1.52 13.85
CA LEU A 122 9.78 1.73 14.15
C LEU A 122 10.65 1.64 12.89
N GLU A 123 10.39 0.63 12.04
CA GLU A 123 11.09 0.50 10.77
C GLU A 123 10.81 1.68 9.83
N ILE A 124 9.55 2.12 9.73
CA ILE A 124 9.17 3.29 8.93
C ILE A 124 9.91 4.53 9.42
N GLU A 125 9.93 4.79 10.73
CA GLU A 125 10.60 5.96 11.29
C GLU A 125 12.12 5.92 11.07
N ALA A 126 12.73 4.72 11.13
CA ALA A 126 14.15 4.55 10.88
C ALA A 126 14.57 4.87 9.43
N HIS A 127 13.68 4.64 8.46
CA HIS A 127 13.96 4.87 7.03
C HIS A 127 13.41 6.22 6.54
N TYR A 128 12.32 6.69 7.11
CA TYR A 128 11.57 7.87 6.70
C TYR A 128 11.24 8.72 7.94
N MET A 129 12.15 9.64 8.29
CA MET A 129 12.01 10.50 9.46
C MET A 129 10.67 11.25 9.45
N GLY A 130 9.89 11.12 10.52
CA GLY A 130 8.56 11.70 10.69
C GLY A 130 7.40 10.91 10.03
N ALA A 131 7.68 9.93 9.17
CA ALA A 131 6.62 9.11 8.57
C ALA A 131 6.01 8.12 9.59
N GLY A 132 6.74 7.74 10.63
CA GLY A 132 6.22 6.91 11.71
C GLY A 132 5.12 7.62 12.51
N GLU A 133 5.24 8.94 12.69
CA GLU A 133 4.19 9.74 13.34
C GLU A 133 2.93 9.81 12.48
N VAL A 134 3.08 10.06 11.17
CA VAL A 134 1.97 10.07 10.21
C VAL A 134 1.27 8.69 10.15
N PHE A 135 2.05 7.61 10.22
CA PHE A 135 1.49 6.26 10.31
C PHE A 135 0.64 6.07 11.57
N VAL A 136 1.11 6.55 12.73
CA VAL A 136 0.34 6.51 13.99
C VAL A 136 -0.94 7.34 13.91
N GLU A 137 -0.94 8.48 13.22
CA GLU A 137 -2.16 9.25 12.98
C GLU A 137 -3.21 8.42 12.24
N PHE A 138 -2.81 7.70 11.18
CA PHE A 138 -3.72 6.80 10.47
C PHE A 138 -4.18 5.61 11.31
N LEU A 139 -3.31 5.07 12.18
CA LEU A 139 -3.69 4.04 13.15
C LEU A 139 -4.72 4.51 14.18
N ARG A 140 -4.80 5.82 14.46
CA ARG A 140 -5.78 6.41 15.38
C ARG A 140 -7.07 6.86 14.69
N ALA A 141 -7.05 7.04 13.37
CA ALA A 141 -8.21 7.49 12.62
C ALA A 141 -9.40 6.50 12.72
N PRO A 142 -10.64 6.99 12.84
CA PRO A 142 -11.84 6.15 12.80
C PRO A 142 -11.94 5.40 11.47
N PHE A 143 -12.31 4.12 11.50
CA PHE A 143 -12.41 3.30 10.28
C PHE A 143 -13.43 3.83 9.25
N ASP A 144 -14.48 4.52 9.71
CA ASP A 144 -15.61 4.96 8.89
C ASP A 144 -15.44 6.33 8.21
N THR A 145 -14.52 7.19 8.67
CA THR A 145 -14.28 8.48 8.03
C THR A 145 -13.47 8.36 6.73
N MET A 146 -12.86 7.21 6.48
CA MET A 146 -11.98 6.97 5.33
C MET A 146 -12.73 6.59 4.03
N LYS A 147 -14.03 6.31 4.09
CA LYS A 147 -14.86 5.97 2.91
C LYS A 147 -15.54 7.18 2.25
N LYS A 148 -15.46 8.38 2.85
CA LYS A 148 -16.31 9.54 2.50
C LYS A 148 -15.67 10.64 1.65
N CYS A 149 -14.43 10.49 1.19
CA CYS A 149 -13.86 11.42 0.20
C CYS A 149 -14.29 11.07 -1.23
N SER A 150 -15.60 11.01 -1.47
CA SER A 150 -16.16 11.11 -2.82
C SER A 150 -16.85 12.47 -2.90
N PRO A 151 -16.46 13.38 -3.80
CA PRO A 151 -17.21 14.62 -3.98
C PRO A 151 -18.59 14.24 -4.51
N SER A 152 -19.61 14.47 -3.68
CA SER A 152 -21.00 14.46 -4.13
C SER A 152 -21.18 15.58 -5.15
N SER A 153 -21.32 15.23 -6.43
CA SER A 153 -21.80 16.17 -7.46
C SER A 153 -23.19 16.70 -7.05
N PRO A 154 -23.44 18.02 -7.11
CA PRO A 154 -24.80 18.53 -6.91
C PRO A 154 -25.66 18.29 -8.16
N PRO A 155 -27.00 18.27 -8.00
CA PRO A 155 -27.97 18.21 -9.09
C PRO A 155 -27.99 19.47 -9.96
#